data_AF-B7PHK2-F1
#
_entry.id   AF-B7PHK2-F1
#
_cell.length_a   1.000
_cell.length_b   1.000
_cell.length_c   1.000
_cell.angle_alpha   90.00
_cell.angle_beta   90.00
_cell.angle_gamma   90.00
#
_symmetry.space_group_name_H-M   'P 1'
#
loop_
_entity.id
_entity.type
_entity.pdbx_description
1 polymer ?
#
loop_
_entity_poly.entity_id
_entity_poly.type
_entity_poly.pdbx_seq_one_letter_code
_entity_poly.pdbx_strand_id
1 'polypeptide(L)'
;MASVPPEKRRKKYLHKDAVFDIPSSTKHRWEQRESTDKTNTSPFVNGSSCSSSVDRRACANEAAGSADSVPCVGEASCSTATTDFFEVTDIGHGIGADSGCVRYRGTLPDEERTPQGVRRDMEVATLTGRPVNGVKGPSPLARLPHFDLVWGFSVDYMHSVFLGVTRQFTDYLFNSTNCREDFYLGSPSIVATVNQRLLSIKPPHTMTRLPRPVGDRCFWKASEWRLWLLFYVLPCTLGILKQRYWKHLRCLVEAIHMLLSEELTPRMLETAGGLLRKFVGRVEPLYKKGACMTFNVHQLLHLPKAAEQLGPLWAHPAFVFEGGNGEIVKSVTSA
;
A
#
# COMPACT_ATOMS: atom_id res chain seq x y z
N MET A 1 7.33 41.93 -62.35
CA MET A 1 6.47 42.50 -61.29
C MET A 1 5.53 41.42 -60.79
N ALA A 2 5.78 40.88 -59.60
CA ALA A 2 4.77 40.20 -58.78
C ALA A 2 5.30 40.14 -57.35
N SER A 3 4.44 40.56 -56.43
CA SER A 3 4.68 41.00 -55.05
C SER A 3 4.80 39.87 -54.03
N VAL A 4 5.69 40.07 -53.05
CA VAL A 4 5.87 39.25 -51.84
C VAL A 4 4.77 39.55 -50.80
N PRO A 5 4.17 38.56 -50.12
CA PRO A 5 3.32 38.77 -48.94
C PRO A 5 4.10 38.59 -47.62
N PRO A 6 3.61 39.18 -46.50
CA PRO A 6 4.45 39.48 -45.33
C PRO A 6 4.60 38.34 -44.32
N GLU A 7 5.76 38.42 -43.66
CA GLU A 7 6.35 37.56 -42.66
C GLU A 7 5.56 37.49 -41.34
N LYS A 8 5.13 36.29 -40.92
CA LYS A 8 4.62 36.03 -39.55
C LYS A 8 5.77 35.56 -38.66
N ARG A 9 6.13 36.40 -37.69
CA ARG A 9 7.07 36.13 -36.58
C ARG A 9 6.86 34.75 -35.96
N ARG A 10 7.81 33.83 -36.15
CA ARG A 10 7.98 32.62 -35.32
C ARG A 10 8.73 33.00 -34.04
N LYS A 11 8.10 32.83 -32.87
CA LYS A 11 8.80 32.87 -31.58
C LYS A 11 9.71 31.63 -31.49
N LYS A 12 11.03 31.84 -31.46
CA LYS A 12 12.04 30.83 -31.08
C LYS A 12 11.84 30.51 -29.60
N TYR A 13 11.53 29.26 -29.28
CA TYR A 13 11.84 28.70 -27.96
C TYR A 13 13.25 28.10 -28.04
N LEU A 14 14.21 28.74 -27.37
CA LEU A 14 15.50 28.14 -27.08
C LEU A 14 15.30 27.12 -25.95
N HIS A 15 15.56 25.85 -26.24
CA HIS A 15 15.95 24.88 -25.21
C HIS A 15 17.31 25.33 -24.66
N LYS A 16 17.38 25.60 -23.36
CA LYS A 16 18.64 25.60 -22.62
C LYS A 16 18.60 24.40 -21.69
N ASP A 17 19.56 23.51 -21.90
CA ASP A 17 19.88 22.39 -21.04
C ASP A 17 20.19 22.91 -19.63
N ALA A 18 19.45 22.43 -18.64
CA ALA A 18 19.73 22.67 -17.24
C ALA A 18 20.34 21.38 -16.66
N VAL A 19 21.67 21.34 -16.70
CA VAL A 19 22.49 20.50 -15.83
C VAL A 19 22.26 20.99 -14.39
N PHE A 20 21.79 20.11 -13.50
CA PHE A 20 21.62 20.42 -12.08
C PHE A 20 22.87 19.99 -11.33
N ASP A 21 23.80 20.92 -11.11
CA ASP A 21 24.87 20.79 -10.13
C ASP A 21 24.31 21.11 -8.73
N ILE A 22 24.56 20.22 -7.76
CA ILE A 22 24.19 20.38 -6.36
C ILE A 22 25.41 20.87 -5.57
N PRO A 23 25.40 22.06 -4.92
CA PRO A 23 26.50 22.47 -4.06
C PRO A 23 26.38 21.86 -2.66
N SER A 24 27.48 21.28 -2.19
CA SER A 24 27.70 20.80 -0.84
C SER A 24 28.05 21.95 0.12
N SER A 25 27.34 21.99 1.26
CA SER A 25 27.68 22.66 2.53
C SER A 25 27.77 24.21 2.56
N THR A 26 27.11 24.84 3.54
CA THR A 26 27.76 25.60 4.65
C THR A 26 26.70 26.22 5.59
N LYS A 27 26.93 26.08 6.90
CA LYS A 27 26.22 26.71 8.03
C LYS A 27 26.36 28.25 8.03
N HIS A 28 25.28 28.99 8.29
CA HIS A 28 25.11 29.90 9.45
C HIS A 28 23.97 30.93 9.22
N ARG A 29 23.19 31.13 10.30
CA ARG A 29 22.62 32.41 10.77
C ARG A 29 21.74 33.18 9.80
N TRP A 30 20.43 33.20 10.05
CA TRP A 30 19.62 34.43 10.10
C TRP A 30 18.44 34.23 11.05
N GLU A 31 18.39 35.07 12.07
CA GLU A 31 17.36 35.19 13.08
C GLU A 31 16.68 36.55 12.87
N GLN A 32 15.36 36.59 13.09
CA GLN A 32 14.48 37.75 13.31
C GLN A 32 14.08 38.68 12.14
N ARG A 33 12.75 38.74 11.97
CA ARG A 33 11.83 39.86 11.64
C ARG A 33 10.69 39.26 10.81
N GLU A 34 9.39 39.47 11.06
CA GLU A 34 8.66 40.43 11.87
C GLU A 34 7.26 39.85 12.16
N SER A 35 6.71 40.21 13.31
CA SER A 35 5.31 40.03 13.69
C SER A 35 4.51 41.28 13.32
N THR A 36 3.25 41.09 12.88
CA THR A 36 2.06 41.97 12.90
C THR A 36 1.24 41.60 11.63
N ASP A 37 -0.08 41.44 11.59
CA ASP A 37 -1.16 41.93 12.44
C ASP A 37 -2.43 41.05 12.20
N LYS A 38 -3.28 41.00 13.24
CA LYS A 38 -4.77 40.98 13.32
C LYS A 38 -5.60 40.78 12.02
N THR A 39 -6.81 40.22 11.95
CA THR A 39 -7.88 39.80 12.88
C THR A 39 -9.00 39.17 12.04
N ASN A 40 -9.65 38.14 12.60
CA ASN A 40 -11.10 37.89 12.61
C ASN A 40 -11.94 38.06 11.31
N THR A 41 -12.54 36.96 10.82
CA THR A 41 -13.99 36.88 10.51
C THR A 41 -14.42 35.44 10.14
N SER A 42 -15.38 34.94 10.92
CA SER A 42 -16.36 33.88 10.69
C SER A 42 -17.70 34.50 11.17
N PRO A 43 -18.91 34.08 10.74
CA PRO A 43 -19.28 32.79 10.17
C PRO A 43 -20.20 32.86 8.93
N PHE A 44 -20.30 31.77 8.17
CA PHE A 44 -21.56 31.40 7.54
C PHE A 44 -21.73 29.87 7.53
N VAL A 45 -22.84 29.45 8.11
CA VAL A 45 -23.36 28.10 8.28
C VAL A 45 -24.26 27.78 7.09
N ASN A 46 -24.09 26.60 6.50
CA ASN A 46 -25.09 25.78 5.81
C ASN A 46 -24.39 24.43 5.54
N GLY A 47 -24.84 23.25 5.97
CA GLY A 47 -26.20 22.83 6.25
C GLY A 47 -26.66 21.89 5.12
N SER A 48 -26.10 20.68 5.04
CA SER A 48 -26.68 19.58 4.26
C SER A 48 -26.35 18.25 4.92
N SER A 49 -27.32 17.80 5.73
CA SER A 49 -27.45 16.48 6.32
C SER A 49 -27.66 15.42 5.23
N CYS A 50 -26.91 14.32 5.28
CA CYS A 50 -27.28 13.09 4.60
C CYS A 50 -27.74 12.07 5.66
N SER A 51 -29.05 11.87 5.67
CA SER A 51 -29.79 10.87 6.42
C SER A 51 -29.61 9.49 5.80
N SER A 52 -29.18 8.51 6.59
CA SER A 52 -29.58 7.11 6.35
C SER A 52 -30.03 6.50 7.67
N SER A 53 -31.33 6.25 7.69
CA SER A 53 -32.15 5.73 8.76
C SER A 53 -31.68 4.40 9.31
N VAL A 54 -31.83 4.32 10.63
CA VAL A 54 -31.84 3.13 11.46
C VAL A 54 -32.93 2.17 11.00
N ASP A 55 -32.58 0.92 10.71
CA ASP A 55 -33.54 -0.19 10.75
C ASP A 55 -33.25 -1.04 11.99
N ARG A 56 -34.00 -0.74 13.06
CA ARG A 56 -34.14 -1.59 14.25
C ARG A 56 -35.38 -2.43 14.03
N ARG A 57 -35.23 -3.72 13.69
CA ARG A 57 -36.23 -4.76 13.90
C ARG A 57 -35.62 -6.15 13.67
N ALA A 58 -35.36 -6.86 14.78
CA ALA A 58 -35.49 -8.31 14.93
C ALA A 58 -34.74 -8.78 16.18
N CYS A 59 -35.31 -8.49 17.35
CA CYS A 59 -35.08 -9.27 18.58
C CYS A 59 -36.45 -9.46 19.22
N ALA A 60 -37.08 -10.61 18.97
CA ALA A 60 -38.05 -11.26 19.86
C ALA A 60 -38.62 -12.52 19.15
N ASN A 61 -38.29 -13.68 19.71
CA ASN A 61 -39.11 -14.89 19.88
C ASN A 61 -38.40 -16.19 19.48
N GLU A 62 -37.99 -16.94 20.52
CA GLU A 62 -38.31 -18.35 20.82
C GLU A 62 -37.32 -18.80 21.93
N ALA A 63 -37.77 -18.80 23.20
CA ALA A 63 -38.25 -19.97 23.95
C ALA A 63 -37.11 -20.97 24.25
N ALA A 64 -36.49 -20.95 25.44
CA ALA A 64 -36.91 -21.53 26.73
C ALA A 64 -36.32 -22.94 26.99
N GLY A 65 -35.67 -23.11 28.16
CA GLY A 65 -35.13 -24.36 28.71
C GLY A 65 -33.71 -24.14 29.30
N SER A 66 -33.56 -23.65 30.54
CA SER A 66 -33.65 -24.32 31.86
C SER A 66 -32.31 -24.92 32.36
N ALA A 67 -31.90 -24.47 33.56
CA ALA A 67 -30.98 -25.09 34.53
C ALA A 67 -29.48 -25.23 34.13
N ASP A 68 -28.46 -25.05 34.96
CA ASP A 68 -28.31 -24.72 36.38
C ASP A 68 -26.83 -24.35 36.65
N SER A 69 -26.60 -23.65 37.78
CA SER A 69 -25.42 -23.66 38.69
C SER A 69 -23.99 -23.24 38.27
N VAL A 70 -23.55 -22.16 38.94
CA VAL A 70 -22.19 -21.69 39.32
C VAL A 70 -21.69 -22.57 40.52
N PRO A 71 -20.40 -22.73 40.98
CA PRO A 71 -19.32 -21.73 41.11
C PRO A 71 -17.81 -22.12 40.94
N CYS A 72 -17.01 -21.10 40.62
CA CYS A 72 -15.79 -20.56 41.26
C CYS A 72 -14.46 -21.34 41.55
N VAL A 73 -13.40 -20.49 41.55
CA VAL A 73 -12.16 -20.39 42.39
C VAL A 73 -10.83 -21.03 41.91
N GLY A 74 -9.76 -20.21 41.97
CA GLY A 74 -8.35 -20.61 42.24
C GLY A 74 -7.33 -20.10 41.20
N GLU A 75 -6.79 -18.88 41.31
CA GLU A 75 -5.57 -18.45 42.03
C GLU A 75 -4.19 -18.77 41.40
N ALA A 76 -3.42 -17.68 41.20
CA ALA A 76 -1.97 -17.49 41.33
C ALA A 76 -0.95 -18.28 40.49
N SER A 77 -0.11 -17.57 39.72
CA SER A 77 1.29 -17.23 40.12
C SER A 77 2.15 -16.72 38.94
N CYS A 78 3.26 -16.08 39.29
CA CYS A 78 4.14 -15.21 38.51
C CYS A 78 5.45 -15.92 38.09
N SER A 79 6.18 -15.31 37.15
CA SER A 79 7.57 -15.58 36.69
C SER A 79 7.71 -16.77 35.73
N THR A 80 8.52 -16.77 34.67
CA THR A 80 9.80 -16.11 34.33
C THR A 80 9.95 -15.97 32.80
N ALA A 81 10.85 -15.10 32.37
CA ALA A 81 11.27 -14.94 30.97
C ALA A 81 11.96 -16.20 30.42
N THR A 82 11.61 -16.59 29.19
CA THR A 82 12.49 -17.40 28.34
C THR A 82 12.26 -17.03 26.87
N THR A 83 13.37 -16.88 26.18
CA THR A 83 13.51 -16.63 24.74
C THR A 83 13.05 -17.85 23.94
N ASP A 84 11.85 -17.79 23.35
CA ASP A 84 11.40 -18.81 22.41
C ASP A 84 11.75 -18.42 20.97
N PHE A 85 12.89 -18.94 20.54
CA PHE A 85 13.12 -19.37 19.16
C PHE A 85 11.99 -20.33 18.78
N PHE A 86 11.07 -19.90 17.92
CA PHE A 86 10.12 -20.83 17.30
C PHE A 86 10.70 -21.34 15.98
N GLU A 87 11.21 -22.57 16.02
CA GLU A 87 11.31 -23.46 14.86
C GLU A 87 9.96 -23.50 14.13
N VAL A 88 10.01 -23.25 12.82
CA VAL A 88 8.87 -23.50 11.93
C VAL A 88 8.93 -24.97 11.56
N THR A 89 8.17 -25.80 12.27
CA THR A 89 7.98 -27.21 11.89
C THR A 89 7.14 -27.29 10.61
N ASP A 90 7.71 -28.05 9.68
CA ASP A 90 7.19 -28.44 8.37
C ASP A 90 5.77 -29.06 8.47
N ILE A 91 4.84 -28.57 7.64
CA ILE A 91 3.54 -29.24 7.42
C ILE A 91 3.42 -29.47 5.91
N GLY A 92 3.93 -30.61 5.46
CA GLY A 92 3.72 -31.10 4.11
C GLY A 92 2.28 -31.56 3.93
N HIS A 93 1.60 -31.08 2.88
CA HIS A 93 0.44 -31.70 2.24
C HIS A 93 0.34 -31.19 0.78
N GLY A 94 0.09 -32.10 -0.16
CA GLY A 94 0.25 -31.94 -1.62
C GLY A 94 -0.70 -30.97 -2.32
N ILE A 95 -0.30 -30.57 -3.53
CA ILE A 95 -0.95 -29.58 -4.40
C ILE A 95 -2.37 -30.01 -4.73
N GLY A 96 -3.34 -29.25 -4.21
CA GLY A 96 -4.74 -29.33 -4.60
C GLY A 96 -5.21 -27.93 -5.00
N ALA A 97 -5.54 -27.76 -6.27
CA ALA A 97 -6.29 -26.61 -6.76
C ALA A 97 -7.76 -26.82 -6.39
N ASP A 98 -8.12 -26.44 -5.18
CA ASP A 98 -9.51 -26.44 -4.75
C ASP A 98 -9.87 -25.01 -4.33
N SER A 99 -11.00 -24.49 -4.82
CA SER A 99 -11.60 -23.16 -4.55
C SER A 99 -11.14 -21.89 -5.30
N GLY A 100 -10.41 -21.97 -6.42
CA GLY A 100 -10.14 -20.78 -7.26
C GLY A 100 -9.27 -19.68 -6.63
N CYS A 101 -8.75 -19.91 -5.43
CA CYS A 101 -7.70 -19.10 -4.80
C CYS A 101 -6.34 -19.72 -5.11
N VAL A 102 -5.43 -18.92 -5.68
CA VAL A 102 -4.02 -19.29 -5.81
C VAL A 102 -3.43 -19.40 -4.41
N ARG A 103 -3.22 -20.61 -3.92
CA ARG A 103 -2.55 -20.84 -2.64
C ARG A 103 -1.04 -20.75 -2.86
N TYR A 104 -0.43 -19.69 -2.35
CA TYR A 104 1.02 -19.58 -2.26
C TYR A 104 1.51 -20.45 -1.10
N ARG A 105 1.62 -21.76 -1.37
CA ARG A 105 2.26 -22.68 -0.44
C ARG A 105 3.75 -22.39 -0.52
N GLY A 106 4.38 -22.10 0.62
CA GLY A 106 5.81 -21.81 0.72
C GLY A 106 6.67 -23.05 0.47
N THR A 107 6.52 -23.69 -0.69
CA THR A 107 7.42 -24.74 -1.14
C THR A 107 8.75 -24.13 -1.61
N LEU A 108 9.78 -24.99 -1.67
CA LEU A 108 11.14 -24.73 -2.14
C LEU A 108 11.19 -23.70 -3.28
N PRO A 109 12.25 -22.87 -3.38
CA PRO A 109 12.30 -21.83 -4.41
C PRO A 109 12.13 -22.49 -5.79
N ASP A 110 11.01 -22.18 -6.45
CA ASP A 110 10.87 -22.41 -7.87
C ASP A 110 12.09 -21.77 -8.55
N GLU A 111 12.75 -22.49 -9.46
CA GLU A 111 13.86 -21.94 -10.22
C GLU A 111 13.46 -20.59 -10.83
N GLU A 112 14.38 -19.60 -10.81
CA GLU A 112 14.08 -18.29 -11.38
C GLU A 112 13.73 -18.44 -12.87
N ARG A 113 12.64 -17.79 -13.29
CA ARG A 113 12.24 -17.76 -14.70
C ARG A 113 13.34 -17.12 -15.53
N THR A 114 13.58 -17.68 -16.71
CA THR A 114 14.49 -17.12 -17.71
C THR A 114 13.70 -16.54 -18.89
N PRO A 115 14.20 -15.50 -19.58
CA PRO A 115 13.55 -14.96 -20.77
C PRO A 115 13.31 -16.02 -21.86
N GLN A 116 14.24 -16.96 -22.03
CA GLN A 116 14.11 -18.08 -22.97
C GLN A 116 13.03 -19.06 -22.52
N GLY A 117 12.97 -19.37 -21.22
CA GLY A 117 11.91 -20.20 -20.65
C GLY A 117 10.53 -19.59 -20.86
N VAL A 118 10.38 -18.29 -20.60
CA VAL A 118 9.11 -17.58 -20.82
C VAL A 118 8.71 -17.60 -22.30
N ARG A 119 9.65 -17.42 -23.24
CA ARG A 119 9.35 -17.52 -24.69
C ARG A 119 8.90 -18.92 -25.09
N ARG A 120 9.58 -19.96 -24.59
CA ARG A 120 9.17 -21.35 -24.80
C ARG A 120 7.76 -21.59 -24.28
N ASP A 121 7.46 -21.12 -23.07
CA ASP A 121 6.13 -21.26 -22.46
C ASP A 121 5.05 -20.52 -23.28
N MET A 122 5.35 -19.36 -23.87
CA MET A 122 4.45 -18.66 -24.81
C MET A 122 4.16 -19.48 -26.08
N GLU A 123 5.18 -20.11 -26.66
CA GLU A 123 5.05 -20.95 -27.85
C GLU A 123 4.21 -22.20 -27.55
N VAL A 124 4.53 -22.92 -26.47
CA VAL A 124 3.78 -24.12 -26.07
C VAL A 124 2.34 -23.76 -25.71
N ALA A 125 2.09 -22.64 -25.03
CA ALA A 125 0.74 -22.21 -24.71
C ALA A 125 -0.09 -21.91 -25.97
N THR A 126 0.55 -21.36 -27.02
CA THR A 126 -0.08 -21.12 -28.32
C THR A 126 -0.42 -22.42 -29.02
N LEU A 127 0.52 -23.38 -29.05
CA LEU A 127 0.33 -24.68 -29.71
C LEU A 127 -0.72 -25.54 -29.02
N THR A 128 -0.78 -25.50 -27.69
CA THR A 128 -1.67 -26.36 -26.89
C THR A 128 -3.03 -25.72 -26.59
N GLY A 129 -3.17 -24.40 -26.79
CA GLY A 129 -4.35 -23.64 -26.38
C GLY A 129 -4.57 -23.59 -24.86
N ARG A 130 -3.54 -23.92 -24.05
CA ARG A 130 -3.62 -23.98 -22.59
C ARG A 130 -2.48 -23.17 -21.95
N PRO A 131 -2.69 -22.51 -20.80
CA PRO A 131 -1.62 -21.82 -20.12
C PRO A 131 -0.51 -22.77 -19.64
N VAL A 132 0.75 -22.37 -19.81
CA VAL A 132 1.94 -23.11 -19.36
C VAL A 132 2.69 -22.26 -18.33
N ASN A 133 2.91 -22.76 -17.12
CA ASN A 133 3.56 -22.01 -16.03
C ASN A 133 2.97 -20.61 -15.75
N GLY A 134 1.67 -20.43 -16.03
CA GLY A 134 0.94 -19.16 -15.92
C GLY A 134 1.00 -18.26 -17.16
N VAL A 135 1.80 -18.61 -18.18
CA VAL A 135 1.88 -17.90 -19.45
C VAL A 135 0.74 -18.36 -20.36
N LYS A 136 -0.08 -17.41 -20.84
CA LYS A 136 -1.27 -17.70 -21.68
C LYS A 136 -1.00 -17.69 -23.18
N GLY A 137 0.14 -17.11 -23.60
CA GLY A 137 0.47 -16.88 -25.00
C GLY A 137 1.43 -15.69 -25.14
N PRO A 138 1.78 -15.34 -26.38
CA PRO A 138 2.79 -14.31 -26.66
C PRO A 138 2.35 -12.92 -26.18
N SER A 139 3.24 -12.23 -25.48
CA SER A 139 3.08 -10.81 -25.15
C SER A 139 3.53 -9.95 -26.33
N PRO A 140 2.82 -8.86 -26.69
CA PRO A 140 3.30 -7.90 -27.69
C PRO A 140 4.69 -7.35 -27.35
N LEU A 141 5.03 -7.26 -26.06
CA LEU A 141 6.33 -6.79 -25.57
C LEU A 141 7.46 -7.78 -25.83
N ALA A 142 7.16 -9.05 -26.10
CA ALA A 142 8.18 -10.05 -26.49
C ALA A 142 8.87 -9.72 -27.82
N ARG A 143 8.27 -8.82 -28.62
CA ARG A 143 8.84 -8.31 -29.87
C ARG A 143 9.77 -7.13 -29.68
N LEU A 144 9.80 -6.50 -28.50
CA LEU A 144 10.71 -5.40 -28.23
C LEU A 144 12.14 -5.94 -28.13
N PRO A 145 13.09 -5.41 -28.93
CA PRO A 145 14.50 -5.78 -28.79
C PRO A 145 14.98 -5.48 -27.38
N HIS A 146 15.75 -6.40 -26.80
CA HIS A 146 16.39 -6.26 -25.49
C HIS A 146 15.45 -6.10 -24.28
N PHE A 147 14.13 -6.23 -24.46
CA PHE A 147 13.20 -6.22 -23.33
C PHE A 147 13.25 -7.54 -22.55
N ASP A 148 13.49 -7.45 -21.25
CA ASP A 148 13.46 -8.59 -20.35
C ASP A 148 12.01 -8.97 -20.01
N LEU A 149 11.58 -10.16 -20.44
CA LEU A 149 10.22 -10.65 -20.22
C LEU A 149 9.95 -11.15 -18.81
N VAL A 150 10.98 -11.30 -17.99
CA VAL A 150 10.87 -11.74 -16.59
C VAL A 150 10.89 -10.52 -15.69
N TRP A 151 11.97 -9.73 -15.75
CA TRP A 151 12.23 -8.63 -14.82
C TRP A 151 12.05 -7.24 -15.42
N GLY A 152 11.73 -7.13 -16.71
CA GLY A 152 11.39 -5.86 -17.37
C GLY A 152 10.01 -5.32 -16.99
N PHE A 153 9.20 -6.13 -16.28
CA PHE A 153 7.93 -5.69 -15.72
C PHE A 153 8.12 -5.23 -14.27
N SER A 154 7.97 -3.93 -14.03
CA SER A 154 7.99 -3.43 -12.65
C SER A 154 6.65 -3.63 -11.94
N VAL A 155 6.72 -3.90 -10.64
CA VAL A 155 5.59 -3.77 -9.74
C VAL A 155 5.47 -2.31 -9.32
N ASP A 156 4.49 -1.60 -9.87
CA ASP A 156 4.24 -0.22 -9.45
C ASP A 156 3.76 -0.19 -7.99
N TYR A 157 4.62 0.31 -7.09
CA TYR A 157 4.32 0.38 -5.66
C TYR A 157 3.22 1.38 -5.34
N MET A 158 2.98 2.39 -6.20
CA MET A 158 1.89 3.33 -5.99
C MET A 158 0.53 2.63 -6.02
N HIS A 159 0.27 1.83 -7.07
CA HIS A 159 -0.96 1.05 -7.17
C HIS A 159 -0.95 -0.18 -6.26
N SER A 160 0.12 -0.99 -6.28
CA SER A 160 0.12 -2.27 -5.56
C SER A 160 0.20 -2.10 -4.03
N VAL A 161 1.04 -1.18 -3.55
CA VAL A 161 1.28 -1.01 -2.11
C VAL A 161 0.32 0.00 -1.51
N PHE A 162 0.21 1.21 -2.07
CA PHE A 162 -0.59 2.27 -1.44
C PHE A 162 -2.08 2.11 -1.71
N LEU A 163 -2.49 2.07 -2.99
CA LEU A 163 -3.89 1.92 -3.36
C LEU A 163 -4.40 0.47 -3.20
N GLY A 164 -3.49 -0.50 -3.20
CA GLY A 164 -3.78 -1.92 -3.05
C GLY A 164 -3.71 -2.37 -1.60
N VAL A 165 -2.53 -2.82 -1.16
CA VAL A 165 -2.34 -3.45 0.16
C VAL A 165 -2.70 -2.50 1.31
N THR A 166 -2.16 -1.29 1.33
CA THR A 166 -2.37 -0.35 2.45
C THR A 166 -3.85 -0.03 2.62
N ARG A 167 -4.54 0.27 1.52
CA ARG A 167 -5.99 0.48 1.52
C ARG A 167 -6.74 -0.75 2.00
N GLN A 168 -6.45 -1.93 1.45
CA GLN A 168 -7.08 -3.19 1.83
C GLN A 168 -7.00 -3.44 3.34
N PHE A 169 -5.79 -3.36 3.92
CA PHE A 169 -5.61 -3.62 5.35
C PHE A 169 -6.21 -2.51 6.22
N THR A 170 -6.14 -1.25 5.79
CA THR A 170 -6.82 -0.15 6.52
C THR A 170 -8.34 -0.36 6.52
N ASP A 171 -8.92 -0.79 5.41
CA ASP A 171 -10.34 -1.11 5.35
C ASP A 171 -10.70 -2.30 6.23
N TYR A 172 -9.83 -3.30 6.39
CA TYR A 172 -10.08 -4.37 7.37
C TYR A 172 -10.17 -3.84 8.80
N LEU A 173 -9.28 -2.92 9.18
CA LEU A 173 -9.30 -2.32 10.51
C LEU A 173 -10.58 -1.49 10.74
N PHE A 174 -11.06 -0.74 9.76
CA PHE A 174 -12.09 0.27 10.00
C PHE A 174 -13.48 -0.04 9.41
N ASN A 175 -13.65 -1.11 8.64
CA ASN A 175 -14.95 -1.49 8.08
C ASN A 175 -15.79 -2.25 9.10
N SER A 176 -17.02 -1.80 9.32
CA SER A 176 -17.96 -2.37 10.31
C SER A 176 -18.32 -3.84 10.05
N THR A 177 -18.12 -4.35 8.84
CA THR A 177 -18.26 -5.79 8.54
C THR A 177 -17.33 -6.67 9.37
N ASN A 178 -16.24 -6.11 9.92
CA ASN A 178 -15.31 -6.81 10.79
C ASN A 178 -15.53 -6.49 12.28
N CYS A 179 -16.68 -5.94 12.69
CA CYS A 179 -16.89 -5.48 14.07
C CYS A 179 -16.72 -6.53 15.17
N ARG A 180 -16.77 -7.82 14.82
CA ARG A 180 -16.54 -8.96 15.71
C ARG A 180 -15.10 -9.46 15.72
N GLU A 181 -14.25 -8.87 14.89
CA GLU A 181 -12.86 -9.29 14.73
C GLU A 181 -11.93 -8.55 15.68
N ASP A 182 -10.89 -9.26 16.12
CA ASP A 182 -9.92 -8.75 17.08
C ASP A 182 -9.05 -7.57 16.56
N PHE A 183 -9.00 -7.39 15.24
CA PHE A 183 -8.28 -6.30 14.58
C PHE A 183 -9.14 -5.07 14.30
N TYR A 184 -10.43 -5.09 14.66
CA TYR A 184 -11.34 -4.01 14.36
C TYR A 184 -11.09 -2.76 15.21
N LEU A 185 -11.04 -1.61 14.55
CA LEU A 185 -10.82 -0.27 15.07
C LEU A 185 -11.95 0.71 14.72
N GLY A 186 -13.06 0.25 14.13
CA GLY A 186 -14.12 1.12 13.64
C GLY A 186 -15.16 1.55 14.69
N SER A 187 -14.94 1.31 15.99
CA SER A 187 -15.84 1.83 17.02
C SER A 187 -15.73 3.36 17.12
N PRO A 188 -16.81 4.10 17.43
CA PRO A 188 -16.77 5.56 17.43
C PRO A 188 -15.69 6.16 18.34
N SER A 189 -15.49 5.60 19.53
CA SER A 189 -14.47 6.07 20.48
C SER A 189 -13.04 5.82 19.99
N ILE A 190 -12.79 4.66 19.38
CA ILE A 190 -11.47 4.34 18.81
C ILE A 190 -11.19 5.21 17.59
N VAL A 191 -12.15 5.36 16.68
CA VAL A 191 -12.02 6.23 15.50
C VAL A 191 -11.75 7.67 15.90
N ALA A 192 -12.44 8.19 16.92
CA ALA A 192 -12.18 9.53 17.45
C ALA A 192 -10.73 9.67 17.96
N THR A 193 -10.23 8.68 18.69
CA THR A 193 -8.86 8.66 19.20
C THR A 193 -7.83 8.61 18.07
N VAL A 194 -8.05 7.75 17.06
CA VAL A 194 -7.17 7.64 15.89
C VAL A 194 -7.16 8.96 15.11
N ASN A 195 -8.32 9.57 14.88
CA ASN A 195 -8.42 10.86 14.19
C ASN A 195 -7.74 11.98 14.98
N GLN A 196 -7.90 12.03 16.30
CA GLN A 196 -7.21 13.01 17.13
C GLN A 196 -5.70 12.91 16.95
N ARG A 197 -5.14 11.69 16.97
CA ARG A 197 -3.70 11.46 16.73
C ARG A 197 -3.29 11.80 15.31
N LEU A 198 -4.10 11.44 14.32
CA LEU A 198 -3.80 11.68 12.91
C LEU A 198 -3.78 13.18 12.59
N LEU A 199 -4.78 13.92 13.07
CA LEU A 199 -4.94 15.35 12.81
C LEU A 199 -3.98 16.22 13.64
N SER A 200 -3.37 15.69 14.70
CA SER A 200 -2.33 16.40 15.45
C SER A 200 -0.96 16.37 14.76
N ILE A 201 -0.77 15.50 13.76
CA ILE A 201 0.48 15.40 13.02
C ILE A 201 0.63 16.60 12.08
N LYS A 202 1.75 17.30 12.22
CA LYS A 202 2.14 18.44 11.37
C LYS A 202 3.25 18.00 10.42
N PRO A 203 2.93 17.60 9.18
CA PRO A 203 3.94 17.16 8.25
C PRO A 203 4.85 18.33 7.80
N PRO A 204 6.10 18.05 7.38
CA PRO A 204 6.97 19.06 6.79
C PRO A 204 6.35 19.69 5.54
N HIS A 205 6.79 20.90 5.20
CA HIS A 205 6.30 21.67 4.04
C HIS A 205 6.47 20.95 2.69
N THR A 206 7.40 19.99 2.60
CA THR A 206 7.60 19.15 1.41
C THR A 206 6.44 18.18 1.15
N MET A 207 5.59 17.92 2.14
CA MET A 207 4.38 17.11 2.00
C MET A 207 3.19 18.03 1.72
N THR A 208 2.71 18.01 0.48
CA THR A 208 1.71 18.96 -0.03
C THR A 208 0.29 18.78 0.51
N ARG A 209 0.04 17.77 1.35
CA ARG A 209 -1.29 17.45 1.90
C ARG A 209 -1.24 17.21 3.40
N LEU A 210 -2.14 17.87 4.11
CA LEU A 210 -2.39 17.61 5.52
C LEU A 210 -3.17 16.31 5.71
N PRO A 211 -2.99 15.61 6.85
CA PRO A 211 -3.80 14.44 7.17
C PRO A 211 -5.30 14.79 7.21
N ARG A 212 -6.13 13.91 6.68
CA ARG A 212 -7.58 13.96 6.80
C ARG A 212 -8.09 12.86 7.72
N PRO A 213 -9.31 12.97 8.27
CA PRO A 213 -9.90 11.91 9.08
C PRO A 213 -9.93 10.56 8.35
N VAL A 214 -9.77 9.46 9.09
CA VAL A 214 -9.82 8.09 8.56
C VAL A 214 -11.21 7.74 7.99
N GLY A 215 -12.25 8.49 8.36
CA GLY A 215 -13.59 8.38 7.76
C GLY A 215 -13.62 8.73 6.27
N ASP A 216 -12.75 9.66 5.84
CA ASP A 216 -12.70 10.16 4.47
C ASP A 216 -11.81 9.30 3.56
N ARG A 217 -11.32 8.16 4.07
CA ARG A 217 -10.32 7.32 3.39
C ARG A 217 -10.76 6.78 2.03
N CYS A 218 -12.06 6.66 1.79
CA CYS A 218 -12.59 6.30 0.48
C CYS A 218 -12.24 7.33 -0.61
N PHE A 219 -11.93 8.57 -0.23
CA PHE A 219 -11.51 9.66 -1.12
C PHE A 219 -10.02 9.98 -1.02
N TRP A 220 -9.22 9.18 -0.31
CA TRP A 220 -7.78 9.41 -0.19
C TRP A 220 -7.07 9.09 -1.50
N LYS A 221 -6.20 10.00 -1.94
CA LYS A 221 -5.31 9.80 -3.09
C LYS A 221 -4.12 8.92 -2.70
N ALA A 222 -3.42 8.38 -3.69
CA ALA A 222 -2.24 7.55 -3.47
C ALA A 222 -1.15 8.25 -2.63
N SER A 223 -1.00 9.56 -2.75
CA SER A 223 -0.06 10.33 -1.92
C SER A 223 -0.47 10.38 -0.43
N GLU A 224 -1.77 10.38 -0.12
CA GLU A 224 -2.28 10.32 1.25
C GLU A 224 -2.12 8.91 1.82
N TRP A 225 -2.38 7.88 1.01
CA TRP A 225 -2.11 6.48 1.38
C TRP A 225 -0.62 6.22 1.64
N ARG A 226 0.28 6.84 0.86
CA ARG A 226 1.72 6.80 1.11
C ARG A 226 2.07 7.35 2.49
N LEU A 227 1.55 8.53 2.83
CA LEU A 227 1.82 9.16 4.12
C LEU A 227 1.23 8.34 5.28
N TRP A 228 0.01 7.84 5.09
CA TRP A 228 -0.65 6.95 6.03
C TRP A 228 0.20 5.72 6.34
N LEU A 229 0.66 5.00 5.31
CA LEU A 229 1.51 3.81 5.51
C LEU A 229 2.83 4.16 6.19
N LEU A 230 3.59 5.11 5.62
CA LEU A 230 4.98 5.30 6.00
C LEU A 230 5.16 6.01 7.34
N PHE A 231 4.22 6.87 7.72
CA PHE A 231 4.44 7.78 8.84
C PHE A 231 3.33 7.76 9.89
N TYR A 232 2.07 7.50 9.50
CA TYR A 232 0.94 7.78 10.41
C TYR A 232 0.32 6.52 11.03
N VAL A 233 0.21 5.42 10.28
CA VAL A 233 -0.55 4.24 10.73
C VAL A 233 -0.01 3.68 12.04
N LEU A 234 1.32 3.55 12.19
CA LEU A 234 1.94 3.00 13.39
C LEU A 234 1.73 3.88 14.63
N PRO A 235 2.06 5.19 14.65
CA PRO A 235 1.81 6.04 15.82
C PRO A 235 0.32 6.23 16.11
N CYS A 236 -0.53 6.36 15.08
CA CYS A 236 -1.97 6.52 15.26
C CYS A 236 -2.62 5.28 15.88
N THR A 237 -2.08 4.08 15.66
CA THR A 237 -2.65 2.82 16.17
C THR A 237 -1.90 2.23 17.36
N LEU A 238 -0.79 2.83 17.80
CA LEU A 238 0.02 2.33 18.92
C LEU A 238 -0.77 2.29 20.23
N GLY A 239 -0.82 1.13 20.89
CA GLY A 239 -1.58 0.92 22.12
C GLY A 239 -3.11 0.88 21.92
N ILE A 240 -3.59 0.95 20.68
CA ILE A 240 -5.01 0.81 20.32
C ILE A 240 -5.21 -0.51 19.58
N LEU A 241 -4.41 -0.76 18.54
CA LEU A 241 -4.43 -2.02 17.80
C LEU A 241 -3.71 -3.11 18.58
N LYS A 242 -4.32 -4.29 18.71
CA LYS A 242 -3.70 -5.42 19.42
C LYS A 242 -2.31 -5.71 18.84
N GLN A 243 -1.37 -5.99 19.73
CA GLN A 243 0.06 -5.99 19.42
C GLN A 243 0.46 -6.92 18.27
N ARG A 244 -0.23 -8.06 18.08
CA ARG A 244 0.03 -8.99 16.97
C ARG A 244 -0.22 -8.37 15.59
N TYR A 245 -1.29 -7.58 15.45
CA TYR A 245 -1.63 -6.90 14.18
C TYR A 245 -0.77 -5.66 13.98
N TRP A 246 -0.44 -4.95 15.05
CA TRP A 246 0.47 -3.81 14.97
C TRP A 246 1.88 -4.24 14.52
N LYS A 247 2.42 -5.33 15.08
CA LYS A 247 3.69 -5.93 14.65
C LYS A 247 3.63 -6.43 13.19
N HIS A 248 2.47 -6.93 12.76
CA HIS A 248 2.25 -7.33 11.37
C HIS A 248 2.31 -6.13 10.43
N LEU A 249 1.54 -5.05 10.68
CA LEU A 249 1.61 -3.82 9.90
C LEU A 249 3.02 -3.21 9.87
N ARG A 250 3.73 -3.24 11.01
CA ARG A 250 5.11 -2.77 11.11
C ARG A 250 6.03 -3.45 10.09
N CYS A 251 5.84 -4.74 9.81
CA CYS A 251 6.66 -5.45 8.81
C CYS A 251 6.51 -4.82 7.41
N LEU A 252 5.28 -4.47 7.03
CA LEU A 252 5.02 -3.79 5.75
C LEU A 252 5.64 -2.38 5.75
N VAL A 253 5.42 -1.60 6.81
CA VAL A 253 5.93 -0.22 6.90
C VAL A 253 7.46 -0.19 6.81
N GLU A 254 8.15 -1.02 7.60
CA GLU A 254 9.61 -1.07 7.61
C GLU A 254 10.19 -1.53 6.27
N ALA A 255 9.62 -2.58 5.67
CA ALA A 255 10.10 -3.07 4.38
C ALA A 255 9.95 -2.03 3.27
N ILE A 256 8.77 -1.40 3.16
CA ILE A 256 8.51 -0.40 2.12
C ILE A 256 9.35 0.86 2.36
N HIS A 257 9.53 1.29 3.61
CA HIS A 257 10.41 2.41 3.93
C HIS A 257 11.86 2.12 3.48
N MET A 258 12.35 0.91 3.76
CA MET A 258 13.70 0.50 3.38
C MET A 258 13.89 0.47 1.85
N LEU A 259 12.92 -0.08 1.10
CA LEU A 259 12.94 -0.13 -0.37
C LEU A 259 12.75 1.23 -1.06
N LEU A 260 12.38 2.27 -0.29
CA LEU A 260 12.28 3.66 -0.75
C LEU A 260 13.51 4.50 -0.38
N SER A 261 14.55 3.89 0.20
CA SER A 261 15.79 4.60 0.52
C SER A 261 16.49 5.09 -0.76
N GLU A 262 17.27 6.16 -0.64
CA GLU A 262 18.07 6.69 -1.75
C GLU A 262 19.14 5.69 -2.18
N GLU A 263 19.75 4.99 -1.21
CA GLU A 263 20.72 3.93 -1.43
C GLU A 263 20.17 2.59 -0.94
N LEU A 264 20.30 1.56 -1.78
CA LEU A 264 19.90 0.20 -1.45
C LEU A 264 21.13 -0.71 -1.37
N THR A 265 21.38 -1.24 -0.17
CA THR A 265 22.42 -2.26 0.03
C THR A 265 21.83 -3.67 -0.09
N PRO A 266 22.62 -4.70 -0.44
CA PRO A 266 22.15 -6.08 -0.47
C PRO A 266 21.51 -6.54 0.85
N ARG A 267 22.07 -6.12 1.98
CA ARG A 267 21.53 -6.41 3.33
C ARG A 267 20.15 -5.78 3.55
N MET A 268 19.93 -4.56 3.03
CA MET A 268 18.63 -3.92 3.09
C MET A 268 17.60 -4.68 2.24
N LEU A 269 17.97 -5.08 1.02
CA LEU A 269 17.10 -5.87 0.16
C LEU A 269 16.72 -7.21 0.81
N GLU A 270 17.69 -7.90 1.41
CA GLU A 270 17.46 -9.16 2.13
C GLU A 270 16.51 -8.94 3.33
N THR A 271 16.76 -7.90 4.13
CA THR A 271 15.93 -7.57 5.30
C THR A 271 14.50 -7.22 4.90
N ALA A 272 14.34 -6.35 3.90
CA ALA A 272 13.03 -5.99 3.36
C ALA A 272 12.29 -7.22 2.81
N GLY A 273 12.99 -8.10 2.08
CA GLY A 273 12.43 -9.35 1.59
C GLY A 273 11.98 -10.29 2.71
N GLY A 274 12.77 -10.41 3.78
CA GLY A 274 12.38 -11.17 4.98
C GLY A 274 11.13 -10.61 5.66
N LEU A 275 11.04 -9.28 5.79
CA LEU A 275 9.87 -8.61 6.36
C LEU A 275 8.61 -8.77 5.49
N LEU A 276 8.73 -8.68 4.16
CA LEU A 276 7.60 -8.88 3.25
C LEU A 276 7.14 -10.33 3.21
N ARG A 277 8.05 -11.30 3.19
CA ARG A 277 7.70 -12.73 3.34
C ARG A 277 6.97 -12.99 4.66
N LYS A 278 7.46 -12.42 5.76
CA LYS A 278 6.80 -12.51 7.07
C LYS A 278 5.42 -11.85 7.09
N PHE A 279 5.28 -10.69 6.44
CA PHE A 279 3.99 -10.02 6.30
C PHE A 279 3.00 -10.91 5.54
N VAL A 280 3.36 -11.34 4.34
CA VAL A 280 2.52 -12.14 3.43
C VAL A 280 2.13 -13.47 4.08
N GLY A 281 3.09 -14.21 4.65
CA GLY A 281 2.84 -15.50 5.29
C GLY A 281 1.96 -15.42 6.55
N ARG A 282 1.76 -14.23 7.13
CA ARG A 282 0.89 -14.01 8.30
C ARG A 282 -0.48 -13.45 7.95
N VAL A 283 -0.74 -13.05 6.70
CA VAL A 283 -2.04 -12.48 6.29
C VAL A 283 -3.18 -13.46 6.52
N GLU A 284 -3.13 -14.64 5.90
CA GLU A 284 -4.23 -15.61 6.02
C GLU A 284 -4.47 -16.07 7.46
N PRO A 285 -3.44 -16.45 8.25
CA PRO A 285 -3.64 -16.86 9.64
C PRO A 285 -4.18 -15.74 10.56
N LEU A 286 -3.76 -14.49 10.38
CA LEU A 286 -4.16 -13.39 11.27
C LEU A 286 -5.57 -12.86 10.98
N TYR A 287 -5.94 -12.80 9.70
CA TYR A 287 -7.21 -12.23 9.25
C TYR A 287 -8.28 -13.30 8.96
N LYS A 288 -7.92 -14.58 9.11
CA LYS A 288 -8.80 -15.76 9.05
C LYS A 288 -9.66 -15.84 7.78
N LYS A 289 -9.17 -15.26 6.68
CA LYS A 289 -9.90 -15.12 5.42
C LYS A 289 -8.91 -15.33 4.26
N GLY A 290 -9.07 -16.43 3.53
CA GLY A 290 -8.26 -16.71 2.33
C GLY A 290 -8.39 -15.61 1.26
N ALA A 291 -9.55 -14.95 1.19
CA ALA A 291 -9.80 -13.79 0.32
C ALA A 291 -8.91 -12.57 0.62
N CYS A 292 -8.18 -12.56 1.74
CA CYS A 292 -7.19 -11.52 2.04
C CYS A 292 -5.92 -11.66 1.18
N MET A 293 -5.65 -12.84 0.62
CA MET A 293 -4.50 -13.11 -0.24
C MET A 293 -4.74 -12.60 -1.67
N THR A 294 -4.83 -11.28 -1.82
CA THR A 294 -5.06 -10.64 -3.12
C THR A 294 -3.80 -10.67 -3.98
N PHE A 295 -3.97 -10.40 -5.28
CA PHE A 295 -2.85 -10.21 -6.20
C PHE A 295 -1.83 -9.19 -5.66
N ASN A 296 -2.31 -8.04 -5.17
CA ASN A 296 -1.44 -7.00 -4.61
C ASN A 296 -0.63 -7.47 -3.39
N VAL A 297 -1.20 -8.33 -2.54
CA VAL A 297 -0.48 -8.94 -1.41
C VAL A 297 0.63 -9.86 -1.92
N HIS A 298 0.37 -10.64 -2.97
CA HIS A 298 1.40 -11.48 -3.59
C HIS A 298 2.53 -10.65 -4.21
N GLN A 299 2.19 -9.57 -4.92
CA GLN A 299 3.15 -8.70 -5.59
C GLN A 299 4.22 -8.13 -4.64
N LEU A 300 3.92 -8.03 -3.33
CA LEU A 300 4.90 -7.64 -2.31
C LEU A 300 6.16 -8.52 -2.31
N LEU A 301 6.03 -9.82 -2.60
CA LEU A 301 7.15 -10.76 -2.61
C LEU A 301 8.18 -10.43 -3.70
N HIS A 302 7.76 -9.72 -4.75
CA HIS A 302 8.60 -9.35 -5.89
C HIS A 302 9.26 -7.98 -5.72
N LEU A 303 8.83 -7.16 -4.75
CA LEU A 303 9.35 -5.80 -4.58
C LEU A 303 10.86 -5.73 -4.30
N PRO A 304 11.47 -6.59 -3.46
CA PRO A 304 12.92 -6.55 -3.25
C PRO A 304 13.70 -6.81 -4.53
N LYS A 305 13.27 -7.81 -5.32
CA LYS A 305 13.92 -8.16 -6.60
C LYS A 305 13.71 -7.07 -7.65
N ALA A 306 12.51 -6.50 -7.73
CA ALA A 306 12.25 -5.34 -8.58
C ALA A 306 13.14 -4.15 -8.20
N ALA A 307 13.35 -3.91 -6.90
CA ALA A 307 14.24 -2.84 -6.43
C ALA A 307 15.73 -3.13 -6.70
N GLU A 308 16.15 -4.39 -6.64
CA GLU A 308 17.50 -4.82 -7.03
C GLU A 308 17.77 -4.57 -8.52
N GLN A 309 16.79 -4.87 -9.39
CA GLN A 309 16.96 -4.80 -10.84
C GLN A 309 16.76 -3.39 -11.41
N LEU A 310 15.80 -2.64 -10.88
CA LEU A 310 15.35 -1.35 -11.44
C LEU A 310 15.72 -0.15 -10.57
N GLY A 311 16.39 -0.39 -9.44
CA GLY A 311 16.68 0.62 -8.42
C GLY A 311 15.51 0.86 -7.45
N PRO A 312 15.67 1.82 -6.52
CA PRO A 312 14.68 2.10 -5.48
C PRO A 312 13.27 2.26 -6.01
N LEU A 313 12.26 1.87 -5.22
CA LEU A 313 10.88 1.85 -5.69
C LEU A 313 10.41 3.22 -6.22
N TRP A 314 10.90 4.32 -5.65
CA TRP A 314 10.56 5.68 -6.07
C TRP A 314 11.05 6.04 -7.49
N ALA A 315 11.96 5.26 -8.09
CA ALA A 315 12.50 5.50 -9.42
C ALA A 315 11.55 5.06 -10.55
N HIS A 316 10.61 4.16 -10.28
CA HIS A 316 9.69 3.59 -11.27
C HIS A 316 8.18 3.59 -10.90
N PRO A 317 7.64 4.58 -10.16
CA PRO A 317 6.21 4.67 -9.91
C PRO A 317 5.41 5.17 -11.11
N ALA A 318 4.12 4.84 -11.11
CA ALA A 318 3.16 5.41 -12.05
C ALA A 318 2.73 6.87 -11.74
N PHE A 319 3.23 7.52 -10.67
CA PHE A 319 2.80 8.86 -10.24
C PHE A 319 2.88 9.92 -11.36
N VAL A 320 3.97 9.94 -12.11
CA VAL A 320 4.19 10.92 -13.19
C VAL A 320 3.24 10.70 -14.36
N PHE A 321 2.93 9.45 -14.67
CA PHE A 321 2.01 9.07 -15.74
C PHE A 321 0.58 9.44 -15.39
N GLU A 322 0.13 9.16 -14.16
CA GLU A 322 -1.20 9.57 -13.69
C GLU A 322 -1.37 11.09 -13.65
N GLY A 323 -0.32 11.81 -13.24
CA GLY A 323 -0.30 13.27 -13.31
C GLY A 323 -0.44 13.78 -14.75
N GLY A 324 0.33 13.21 -15.67
CA GLY A 324 0.26 13.52 -17.10
C GLY A 324 -1.12 13.25 -17.71
N ASN A 325 -1.72 12.11 -17.38
CA ASN A 325 -3.09 11.78 -17.82
C ASN A 325 -4.10 12.84 -17.37
N GLY A 326 -3.96 13.36 -16.14
CA GLY A 326 -4.80 14.44 -15.63
C GLY A 326 -4.68 15.73 -16.46
N GLU A 327 -3.48 16.08 -16.92
CA GLU A 327 -3.26 17.25 -17.78
C GLU A 327 -3.79 17.04 -19.20
N ILE A 328 -3.65 15.82 -19.75
CA ILE A 328 -4.23 15.47 -21.05
C ILE A 328 -5.74 15.65 -21.03
N VAL A 329 -6.43 15.13 -20.00
CA VAL A 329 -7.89 15.25 -19.88
C VAL A 329 -8.34 16.71 -19.81
N LYS A 330 -7.62 17.58 -19.09
CA LYS A 330 -7.92 19.03 -19.04
C LYS A 330 -7.69 19.73 -20.38
N SER A 331 -6.78 19.21 -21.19
CA SER A 331 -6.42 19.77 -22.49
C SER A 331 -7.42 19.41 -23.58
N VAL A 332 -8.28 18.41 -23.35
CA VAL A 332 -9.41 18.08 -24.23
C VAL A 332 -10.56 19.04 -23.91
N THR A 333 -10.62 20.16 -24.62
CA THR A 333 -11.83 20.99 -24.68
C THR A 333 -12.84 20.32 -25.61
N SER A 334 -14.09 20.18 -25.17
CA SER A 334 -15.20 19.73 -26.04
C SER A 334 -15.26 20.60 -27.30
N ALA A 335 -15.17 19.97 -28.46
CA ALA A 335 -15.23 20.60 -29.78
C ALA A 335 -16.63 21.13 -30.10
#